data_AF-A0A9D7GMH1-F1
#
_entry.id   AF-A0A9D7GMH1-F1
#
_cell.length_a   1.000
_cell.length_b   1.000
_cell.length_c   1.000
_cell.angle_alpha   90.00
_cell.angle_beta   90.00
_cell.angle_gamma   90.00
#
_symmetry.space_group_name_H-M   'P 1'
#
loop_
_entity.id
_entity.type
_entity.pdbx_description
1 polymer ?
#
loop_
_entity_poly.entity_id
_entity_poly.type
_entity_poly.pdbx_seq_one_letter_code
_entity_poly.pdbx_strand_id
1 'polypeptide(L)' 'MGAIFGVLARDRAAAESMCIAALEHALAHRGSDVSGCWSGEGASLGIRLFHTTPESLLETPPKGCGRARVGDCG' A
#
# COMPACT_ATOMS: atom_id res chain seq x y z
N MET A 1 -3.45 -14.30 4.29
CA MET A 1 -2.91 -14.39 2.90
C MET A 1 -2.96 -13.00 2.30
N GLY A 2 -1.95 -12.57 1.53
CA GLY A 2 -1.83 -11.17 1.12
C GLY A 2 -0.56 -10.88 0.32
N ALA A 3 -0.39 -9.62 -0.06
CA ALA A 3 0.84 -9.06 -0.63
C ALA A 3 1.20 -7.73 0.06
N ILE A 4 2.50 -7.53 0.29
CA ILE A 4 3.08 -6.25 0.67
C ILE A 4 4.05 -5.88 -0.46
N PHE A 5 3.99 -4.64 -0.93
CA PHE A 5 4.78 -4.16 -2.05
C PHE A 5 5.24 -2.73 -1.80
N GLY A 6 6.31 -2.29 -2.46
CA GLY A 6 6.83 -0.95 -2.25
C GLY A 6 7.81 -0.51 -3.32
N VAL A 7 8.03 0.81 -3.36
CA VAL A 7 8.94 1.49 -4.27
C VAL A 7 9.83 2.40 -3.43
N LEU A 8 11.13 2.41 -3.73
CA LEU A 8 12.09 3.32 -3.12
C LEU A 8 12.72 4.14 -4.25
N ALA A 9 12.38 5.43 -4.32
CA ALA A 9 12.93 6.34 -5.30
C ALA A 9 14.30 6.85 -4.83
N ARG A 10 15.37 6.41 -5.49
CA ARG A 10 16.74 6.89 -5.20
C ARG A 10 16.92 8.37 -5.55
N ASP A 11 16.21 8.87 -6.55
CA ASP A 11 16.42 10.21 -7.13
C ASP A 11 15.19 11.15 -7.01
N ARG A 12 14.33 10.96 -6.00
CA ARG A 12 13.14 11.81 -5.69
C ARG A 12 12.17 12.08 -6.86
N ALA A 13 12.08 11.18 -7.83
CA ALA A 13 11.24 11.38 -9.01
C ALA A 13 9.77 10.97 -8.80
N ALA A 14 8.85 11.74 -9.38
CA ALA A 14 7.39 11.53 -9.41
C ALA A 14 6.90 10.20 -10.03
N ALA A 15 7.81 9.34 -10.49
CA ALA A 15 7.50 8.02 -11.05
C ALA A 15 7.02 7.00 -9.99
N GLU A 16 7.21 7.32 -8.71
CA GLU A 16 6.82 6.45 -7.58
C GLU A 16 5.33 6.09 -7.59
N SER A 17 4.45 7.08 -7.79
CA SER A 17 3.00 6.86 -7.75
C SER A 17 2.51 5.93 -8.87
N MET A 18 3.09 6.05 -10.08
CA MET A 18 2.74 5.17 -11.20
C MET A 18 3.21 3.73 -10.97
N CYS A 19 4.41 3.55 -10.43
CA CYS A 19 4.94 2.22 -10.09
C CYS A 19 4.09 1.54 -9.01
N ILE A 20 3.68 2.30 -7.98
CA ILE A 20 2.81 1.77 -6.92
C ILE A 20 1.44 1.36 -7.45
N ALA A 21 0.80 2.19 -8.28
CA ALA A 21 -0.49 1.84 -8.88
C ALA A 21 -0.37 0.58 -9.77
N ALA A 22 0.70 0.44 -10.53
CA ALA A 22 0.95 -0.75 -11.35
C ALA A 22 1.13 -2.02 -10.49
N LEU A 23 1.87 -1.91 -9.39
CA LEU A 23 2.04 -3.01 -8.43
C LEU A 23 0.72 -3.37 -7.75
N GLU A 24 -0.07 -2.38 -7.34
CA GLU A 24 -1.37 -2.58 -6.72
C GLU A 24 -2.35 -3.32 -7.64
N HIS A 25 -2.37 -2.96 -8.93
CA HIS A 25 -3.19 -3.63 -9.92
C HIS A 25 -2.72 -5.07 -10.16
N ALA A 26 -1.42 -5.28 -10.37
CA ALA A 26 -0.84 -6.60 -10.61
C ALA A 26 -1.08 -7.56 -9.42
N LEU A 27 -1.09 -7.02 -8.20
CA LEU A 27 -1.24 -7.78 -6.95
C LEU A 27 -2.67 -7.81 -6.41
N ALA A 28 -3.66 -7.26 -7.12
CA ALA A 28 -5.06 -7.24 -6.68
C ALA A 28 -5.61 -8.65 -6.37
N HIS A 29 -5.17 -9.67 -7.10
CA HIS A 29 -5.57 -11.07 -6.88
C HIS A 29 -5.02 -11.68 -5.58
N ARG A 30 -4.10 -11.01 -4.87
CA ARG A 30 -3.49 -11.51 -3.63
C ARG A 30 -4.23 -11.05 -2.37
N GLY A 31 -5.20 -10.15 -2.48
CA GLY A 31 -6.06 -9.72 -1.39
C GLY A 31 -7.14 -8.76 -1.87
N SER A 32 -8.41 -9.13 -1.71
CA SER A 32 -9.57 -8.34 -2.15
C SER A 32 -10.18 -7.47 -1.07
N ASP A 33 -9.86 -7.70 0.20
CA ASP A 33 -10.66 -7.20 1.31
C ASP A 33 -10.10 -5.91 1.90
N VAL A 34 -8.77 -5.84 2.03
CA VAL A 34 -8.06 -4.65 2.53
C VAL A 34 -7.02 -4.23 1.51
N SER A 35 -7.05 -2.95 1.15
CA SER A 35 -5.98 -2.28 0.41
C SER A 35 -5.60 -0.99 1.11
N GLY A 36 -4.37 -0.57 0.90
CA GLY A 36 -3.91 0.70 1.41
C GLY A 36 -2.51 1.02 0.90
N CYS A 37 -2.23 2.31 0.81
CA CYS A 37 -0.95 2.82 0.35
C CYS A 37 -0.47 3.95 1.29
N TRP A 38 0.80 3.89 1.65
CA TRP A 38 1.52 4.92 2.37
C TRP A 38 2.61 5.45 1.45
N SER A 39 2.78 6.77 1.40
CA SER A 39 3.86 7.41 0.65
C SER A 39 4.51 8.50 1.50
N GLY A 40 5.84 8.48 1.57
CA GLY A 40 6.70 9.44 2.28
C GLY A 40 7.76 10.03 1.34
N GLU A 41 8.79 10.69 1.91
CA GLU A 41 9.87 11.27 1.09
C GLU A 41 10.72 10.20 0.39
N GLY A 42 10.33 9.84 -0.84
CA GLY A 42 11.06 8.93 -1.72
C GLY A 42 10.83 7.45 -1.43
N ALA A 43 9.81 7.12 -0.65
CA ALA A 43 9.40 5.73 -0.43
C ALA A 43 7.88 5.61 -0.35
N SER A 44 7.36 4.56 -1.00
CA SER A 44 5.96 4.19 -0.96
C SER A 44 5.84 2.71 -0.64
N LEU A 45 4.80 2.38 0.12
CA LEU A 45 4.48 1.05 0.57
C LEU A 45 2.98 0.82 0.37
N GLY A 46 2.63 -0.27 -0.28
CA GLY A 46 1.25 -0.72 -0.44
C GLY A 46 1.01 -2.10 0.11
N ILE A 47 -0.26 -2.40 0.38
CA ILE A 47 -0.69 -3.69 0.89
C ILE A 47 -2.00 -4.15 0.25
N ARG A 48 -2.14 -5.46 0.07
CA ARG A 48 -3.38 -6.17 -0.31
C ARG A 48 -3.57 -7.35 0.63
N LEU A 49 -4.66 -7.44 1.37
CA LEU A 49 -4.92 -8.55 2.30
C LEU A 49 -6.31 -9.15 2.09
N PHE A 50 -6.43 -10.43 2.42
CA PHE A 50 -7.70 -11.05 2.78
C PHE A 50 -7.86 -11.04 4.30
N HIS A 51 -9.09 -10.91 4.78
CA HIS A 51 -9.40 -11.17 6.17
C HIS A 51 -9.26 -12.66 6.46
N THR A 52 -8.32 -13.03 7.33
CA THR A 52 -8.13 -14.42 7.74
C THR A 52 -8.52 -14.69 9.18
N THR A 53 -8.81 -13.65 9.96
CA THR A 53 -9.33 -13.75 11.33
C THR A 53 -10.38 -12.66 11.60
N PRO A 54 -11.31 -12.87 12.54
CA PRO A 54 -12.29 -11.83 12.91
C PRO A 54 -11.64 -10.50 13.35
N GLU A 55 -10.51 -10.56 14.05
CA GLU A 55 -9.77 -9.39 14.54
C GLU A 55 -9.25 -8.53 13.39
N SER A 56 -8.88 -9.16 12.25
CA SER A 56 -8.36 -8.45 11.08
C SER A 56 -9.37 -7.50 10.43
N LEU A 57 -10.67 -7.64 10.73
CA LEU A 57 -11.72 -6.71 10.28
C LEU A 57 -11.57 -5.30 10.89
N LEU A 58 -10.83 -5.18 11.99
CA LEU A 58 -10.61 -3.92 12.70
C LEU A 58 -9.26 -3.27 12.33
N GLU A 59 -8.47 -3.90 11.46
CA GLU A 59 -7.15 -3.42 11.09
C GLU A 59 -7.21 -2.53 9.85
N THR A 60 -6.42 -1.44 9.86
CA THR A 60 -6.29 -0.50 8.74
C THR A 60 -4.82 -0.30 8.34
N PRO A 61 -4.16 -1.34 7.81
CA PRO A 61 -2.81 -1.21 7.28
C PRO A 61 -2.82 -0.52 5.90
N PRO A 62 -1.73 0.18 5.52
CA PRO A 62 -0.58 0.49 6.35
C PRO A 62 -0.89 1.59 7.37
N LYS A 63 -0.53 1.37 8.64
CA LYS A 63 -0.64 2.41 9.67
C LYS A 63 0.43 3.48 9.39
N GLY A 64 0.01 4.70 9.11
CA GLY A 64 0.94 5.82 8.93
C GLY A 64 1.75 6.06 10.20
N CYS A 65 3.08 6.00 10.12
CA CYS A 65 3.94 6.67 11.10
C CYS A 65 3.83 8.18 10.81
N GLY A 66 3.61 9.00 11.85
CA GLY A 66 3.17 10.40 11.72
C GLY A 66 3.87 11.22 10.63
N ARG A 67 3.08 12.14 10.04
CA ARG A 67 3.42 13.09 8.94
C ARG A 67 3.42 12.56 7.50
N ALA A 68 2.74 11.47 7.19
CA ALA A 68 2.46 11.09 5.81
C ALA A 68 0.96 11.18 5.48
N ARG A 69 0.64 11.65 4.27
CA ARG A 69 -0.72 11.62 3.75
C ARG A 69 -1.06 10.17 3.38
N VAL A 70 -1.97 9.56 4.12
CA VAL A 70 -2.70 8.39 3.63
C VAL A 70 -3.54 8.90 2.47
N GLY A 71 -3.16 8.53 1.25
CA GLY A 71 -3.97 8.80 0.06
C GLY A 71 -4.83 7.59 -0.21
N ASP A 72 -6.11 7.80 -0.50
CA ASP A 72 -6.92 6.78 -1.15
C ASP A 72 -6.33 6.55 -2.55
N CYS A 73 -5.71 5.39 -2.74
CA CYS A 73 -5.40 4.87 -4.07
C CYS A 73 -6.74 4.41 -4.66
N GLY A 74 -7.38 5.33 -5.41
CA GLY A 74 -8.66 5.11 -6.09
C GLY A 74 -8.58 4.16 -7.27
#